data_AF-A0A7W9CDB9-F1
#
_entry.id   AF-A0A7W9CDB9-F1
#
_cell.length_a   1.000
_cell.length_b   1.000
_cell.length_c   1.000
_cell.angle_alpha   90.00
_cell.angle_beta   90.00
_cell.angle_gamma   90.00
#
_symmetry.space_group_name_H-M   'P 1'
#
loop_
_entity.id
_entity.type
_entity.pdbx_description
1 polymer ?
#
loop_
_entity_poly.entity_id
_entity_poly.type
_entity_poly.pdbx_seq_one_letter_code
_entity_poly.pdbx_strand_id
1 'polypeptide(L)'
;MAAIGIAAIALTVLAFYHVRTLPEILKPAPTTKPSASAPATPSPTPSATAPETPIYDRATERFLTSTGDVLWRGIAGRCGSAEPLLERSIDGGFTWADVTPNYLAIKQLLAVAPFADGEAEIIALVGESCEVQLLRTFTQGQFWESYPDALRDAEYVNPEDPDIFVSPQGSVSAPCRGSHGMRTNEDLTAVMCGDAAHLLVRGGDWARIFPSEALAVDVVGEDAVVAHRSRSCDGITITRVSRGVVIPETPSSCVTLASPTGPIAIEVTSDQALVWSGDEWATAGLDDG
;
A
#
# COMPACT_ATOMS: atom_id res chain seq x y z
N MET A 1 60.12 -14.51 11.59
CA MET A 1 59.29 -14.94 10.44
C MET A 1 58.94 -13.73 9.57
N ALA A 2 59.85 -13.30 8.70
CA ALA A 2 59.59 -12.24 7.70
C ALA A 2 60.49 -12.38 6.45
N ALA A 3 61.32 -13.42 6.36
CA ALA A 3 62.33 -13.57 5.30
C ALA A 3 61.99 -14.64 4.24
N ILE A 4 60.89 -15.40 4.41
CA ILE A 4 60.52 -16.50 3.49
C ILE A 4 59.51 -16.06 2.41
N GLY A 5 58.73 -14.99 2.65
CA GLY A 5 57.71 -14.52 1.69
C GLY A 5 58.27 -13.78 0.46
N ILE A 6 59.44 -13.14 0.59
CA ILE A 6 60.02 -12.29 -0.47
C ILE A 6 60.64 -13.14 -1.61
N ALA A 7 61.13 -14.34 -1.30
CA ALA A 7 61.75 -15.23 -2.29
C ALA A 7 60.73 -15.83 -3.30
N ALA A 8 59.46 -15.99 -2.90
CA ALA A 8 58.42 -16.57 -3.77
C ALA A 8 57.91 -15.57 -4.83
N ILE A 9 57.95 -14.26 -4.54
CA ILE A 9 57.50 -13.20 -5.45
C ILE A 9 58.56 -12.90 -6.52
N ALA A 10 59.86 -13.01 -6.18
CA ALA A 10 60.94 -12.81 -7.16
C ALA A 10 60.98 -13.90 -8.25
N LEU A 11 60.65 -15.15 -7.91
CA LEU A 11 60.66 -16.28 -8.85
C LEU A 11 59.51 -16.26 -9.86
N THR A 12 58.36 -15.70 -9.51
CA THR A 12 57.19 -15.60 -10.40
C THR A 12 57.33 -14.50 -11.44
N VAL A 13 58.04 -13.41 -11.13
CA VAL A 13 58.30 -12.31 -12.09
C VAL A 13 59.32 -12.74 -13.15
N LEU A 14 60.33 -13.54 -12.80
CA LEU A 14 61.36 -14.02 -13.75
C LEU A 14 60.83 -15.02 -14.79
N ALA A 15 59.77 -15.78 -14.47
CA ALA A 15 59.13 -16.68 -15.43
C ALA A 15 58.31 -15.93 -16.50
N PHE A 16 57.82 -14.73 -16.20
CA PHE A 16 57.05 -13.92 -17.16
C PHE A 16 57.93 -13.22 -18.21
N TYR A 17 59.22 -13.06 -17.95
CA TYR A 17 60.16 -12.37 -18.86
C TYR A 17 60.90 -13.28 -19.84
N HIS A 18 60.69 -14.61 -19.80
CA HIS A 18 61.42 -15.55 -20.68
C HIS A 18 60.64 -16.07 -21.89
N VAL A 19 59.41 -15.63 -22.12
CA VAL A 19 58.61 -16.06 -23.29
C VAL A 19 58.49 -14.93 -24.32
N ARG A 20 59.62 -14.40 -24.83
CA ARG A 20 59.65 -13.67 -26.11
C ARG A 20 61.02 -13.75 -26.77
N THR A 21 61.23 -14.77 -27.60
CA THR A 21 62.19 -14.74 -28.70
C THR A 21 61.49 -15.19 -30.00
N LEU A 22 61.41 -14.26 -30.96
CA LEU A 22 61.10 -14.42 -32.39
C LEU A 22 62.34 -14.97 -33.14
N PRO A 23 62.37 -15.17 -34.48
CA PRO A 23 61.29 -15.29 -35.50
C PRO A 23 61.53 -16.51 -36.46
N GLU A 24 60.56 -16.83 -37.34
CA GLU A 24 60.95 -17.38 -38.66
C GLU A 24 60.04 -16.90 -39.79
N ILE A 25 60.68 -16.70 -40.93
CA ILE A 25 60.32 -15.88 -42.09
C ILE A 25 59.50 -16.71 -43.08
N LEU A 26 58.40 -16.15 -43.61
CA LEU A 26 57.84 -16.58 -44.89
C LEU A 26 57.60 -15.39 -45.83
N LYS A 27 58.03 -15.59 -47.07
CA LYS A 27 58.16 -14.67 -48.22
C LYS A 27 56.87 -13.92 -48.60
N PRO A 28 56.98 -12.75 -49.28
CA PRO A 28 55.84 -12.01 -49.80
C PRO A 28 55.31 -12.61 -51.12
N ALA A 29 53.99 -12.70 -51.24
CA ALA A 29 53.23 -12.95 -52.47
C ALA A 29 52.11 -11.90 -52.60
N PRO A 30 51.56 -11.65 -53.81
CA PRO A 30 51.15 -10.31 -54.24
C PRO A 30 49.74 -9.86 -53.83
N THR A 31 49.60 -8.53 -53.77
CA THR A 31 48.42 -7.64 -53.74
C THR A 31 47.03 -8.21 -54.04
N THR A 32 46.08 -7.89 -53.15
CA THR A 32 44.77 -7.28 -53.48
C THR A 32 44.36 -6.32 -52.35
N LYS A 33 43.91 -5.09 -52.68
CA LYS A 33 43.36 -4.13 -51.70
C LYS A 33 41.91 -4.50 -51.37
N PRO A 34 41.52 -4.72 -50.11
CA PRO A 34 40.12 -4.65 -49.71
C PRO A 34 39.74 -3.20 -49.46
N SER A 35 38.65 -2.76 -50.11
CA SER A 35 37.99 -1.48 -49.84
C SER A 35 37.55 -1.43 -48.38
N ALA A 36 37.88 -0.34 -47.68
CA ALA A 36 37.42 -0.10 -46.32
C ALA A 36 35.89 0.05 -46.31
N SER A 37 35.20 -0.89 -45.65
CA SER A 37 33.79 -0.72 -45.27
C SER A 37 33.75 -0.17 -43.86
N ALA A 38 33.13 1.01 -43.68
CA ALA A 38 32.93 1.62 -42.37
C ALA A 38 32.12 0.67 -41.46
N PRO A 39 32.44 0.57 -40.15
CA PRO A 39 31.61 -0.17 -39.21
C PRO A 39 30.22 0.45 -39.13
N ALA A 40 29.17 -0.35 -39.33
CA ALA A 40 27.81 0.10 -39.09
C ALA A 40 27.65 0.43 -37.60
N THR A 41 27.23 1.66 -37.30
CA THR A 41 26.83 2.09 -35.95
C THR A 41 25.65 1.23 -35.50
N PRO A 42 25.64 0.68 -34.26
CA PRO A 42 24.51 -0.09 -33.79
C PRO A 42 23.31 0.86 -33.64
N SER A 43 22.22 0.55 -34.34
CA SER A 43 20.93 1.22 -34.16
C SER A 43 20.45 0.96 -32.72
N PRO A 44 19.84 1.94 -32.02
CA PRO A 44 19.35 1.70 -30.68
C PRO A 44 18.19 0.70 -30.78
N THR A 45 18.35 -0.45 -30.14
CA THR A 45 17.23 -1.36 -29.95
C THR A 45 16.21 -0.64 -29.06
N PRO A 46 14.93 -0.51 -29.47
CA PRO A 46 13.93 0.10 -28.59
C PRO A 46 13.87 -0.71 -27.30
N SER A 47 14.13 -0.04 -26.17
CA SER A 47 13.94 -0.62 -24.85
C SER A 47 12.45 -0.92 -24.69
N ALA A 48 12.09 -2.17 -24.42
CA ALA A 48 10.72 -2.53 -24.14
C ALA A 48 10.24 -1.72 -22.93
N THR A 49 9.24 -0.86 -23.14
CA THR A 49 8.53 -0.17 -22.05
C THR A 49 7.85 -1.23 -21.21
N ALA A 50 8.18 -1.30 -19.91
CA ALA A 50 7.50 -2.19 -18.98
C ALA A 50 5.99 -1.86 -18.98
N PRO A 51 5.10 -2.86 -18.89
CA PRO A 51 3.67 -2.61 -18.77
C PRO A 51 3.39 -1.70 -17.56
N GLU A 52 2.58 -0.66 -17.75
CA GLU A 52 2.14 0.19 -16.64
C GLU A 52 1.22 -0.64 -15.72
N THR A 53 1.53 -0.69 -14.42
CA THR A 53 0.69 -1.37 -13.43
C THR A 53 -0.68 -0.69 -13.39
N PRO A 54 -1.79 -1.44 -13.42
CA PRO A 54 -3.11 -0.85 -13.31
C PRO A 54 -3.25 -0.08 -11.98
N ILE A 55 -3.69 1.17 -12.08
CA ILE A 55 -3.95 2.03 -10.93
C ILE A 55 -5.24 1.57 -10.26
N TYR A 56 -5.25 1.50 -8.93
CA TYR A 56 -6.43 1.15 -8.16
C TYR A 56 -7.57 2.15 -8.39
N ASP A 57 -8.78 1.66 -8.68
CA ASP A 57 -9.95 2.51 -8.79
C ASP A 57 -10.49 2.87 -7.41
N ARG A 58 -10.06 4.04 -6.91
CA ARG A 58 -10.52 4.55 -5.62
C ARG A 58 -12.03 4.80 -5.53
N ALA A 59 -12.78 4.79 -6.64
CA ALA A 59 -14.24 4.86 -6.55
C ALA A 59 -14.86 3.66 -5.81
N THR A 60 -14.13 2.55 -5.82
CA THR A 60 -14.53 1.27 -5.22
C THR A 60 -13.90 1.03 -3.86
N GLU A 61 -13.11 2.00 -3.36
CA GLU A 61 -12.45 1.91 -2.07
C GLU A 61 -13.47 1.74 -0.94
N ARG A 62 -13.11 0.88 0.01
CA ARG A 62 -13.98 0.53 1.14
C ARG A 62 -13.39 1.04 2.42
N PHE A 63 -14.26 1.61 3.24
CA PHE A 63 -13.96 2.04 4.58
C PHE A 63 -14.72 1.15 5.55
N LEU A 64 -14.06 0.81 6.64
CA LEU A 64 -14.69 0.13 7.75
C LEU A 64 -14.12 0.66 9.05
N THR A 65 -14.98 0.86 10.05
CA THR A 65 -14.59 1.17 11.42
C THR A 65 -15.64 0.74 12.45
N SER A 66 -15.25 0.63 13.72
CA SER A 66 -16.08 0.13 14.81
C SER A 66 -15.93 0.94 16.11
N THR A 67 -16.97 0.94 16.95
CA THR A 67 -16.93 1.39 18.34
C THR A 67 -17.94 0.59 19.15
N GLY A 68 -17.45 -0.33 19.98
CA GLY A 68 -18.32 -1.32 20.62
C GLY A 68 -19.07 -2.13 19.56
N ASP A 69 -20.38 -2.28 19.72
CA ASP A 69 -21.24 -3.02 18.77
C ASP A 69 -21.66 -2.18 17.54
N VAL A 70 -21.29 -0.90 17.50
CA VAL A 70 -21.62 -0.01 16.38
C VAL A 70 -20.55 -0.11 15.31
N LEU A 71 -20.97 -0.38 14.08
CA LEU A 71 -20.09 -0.45 12.92
C LEU A 71 -20.48 0.60 11.90
N TRP A 72 -19.48 1.16 11.23
CA TRP A 72 -19.63 2.07 10.11
C TRP A 72 -18.85 1.55 8.93
N ARG A 73 -19.50 1.42 7.78
CA ARG A 73 -18.82 1.05 6.53
C ARG A 73 -19.18 2.01 5.42
N GLY A 74 -18.29 2.18 4.46
CA GLY A 74 -18.57 3.03 3.31
C GLY A 74 -17.90 2.57 2.03
N ILE A 75 -18.50 2.94 0.91
CA ILE A 75 -17.91 2.83 -0.43
C ILE A 75 -17.63 4.25 -0.90
N ALA A 76 -16.39 4.49 -1.35
CA ALA A 76 -15.90 5.82 -1.67
C ALA A 76 -16.76 6.58 -2.67
N GLY A 77 -17.19 5.94 -3.76
CA GLY A 77 -17.75 6.68 -4.89
C GLY A 77 -16.71 7.62 -5.51
N ARG A 78 -17.15 8.47 -6.42
CA ARG A 78 -16.27 9.39 -7.14
C ARG A 78 -17.04 10.63 -7.54
N CYS A 79 -16.49 11.78 -7.20
CA CYS A 79 -17.16 13.02 -7.52
C CYS A 79 -17.49 13.13 -9.02
N GLY A 80 -18.77 13.39 -9.31
CA GLY A 80 -19.30 13.51 -10.68
C GLY A 80 -19.49 12.21 -11.47
N SER A 81 -19.20 11.03 -10.91
CA SER A 81 -19.27 9.77 -11.70
C SER A 81 -19.73 8.51 -10.96
N ALA A 82 -19.61 8.44 -9.63
CA ALA A 82 -20.13 7.34 -8.84
C ALA A 82 -20.64 7.84 -7.49
N GLU A 83 -21.85 7.44 -7.08
CA GLU A 83 -22.40 7.85 -5.79
C GLU A 83 -21.68 7.11 -4.64
N PRO A 84 -21.36 7.81 -3.54
CA PRO A 84 -20.85 7.17 -2.34
C PRO A 84 -21.97 6.43 -1.60
N LEU A 85 -21.59 5.49 -0.74
CA LEU A 85 -22.50 4.84 0.19
C LEU A 85 -21.87 4.86 1.57
N LEU A 86 -22.62 5.27 2.59
CA LEU A 86 -22.25 5.18 3.99
C LEU A 86 -23.36 4.45 4.74
N GLU A 87 -22.99 3.38 5.44
CA GLU A 87 -23.93 2.55 6.18
C GLU A 87 -23.49 2.39 7.62
N ARG A 88 -24.48 2.25 8.50
CA ARG A 88 -24.30 1.99 9.92
C ARG A 88 -25.00 0.71 10.33
N SER A 89 -24.36 -0.05 11.22
CA SER A 89 -24.91 -1.21 11.90
C SER A 89 -24.87 -1.02 13.41
N ILE A 90 -25.85 -1.58 14.12
CA ILE A 90 -25.93 -1.60 15.60
C ILE A 90 -26.05 -3.02 16.17
N ASP A 91 -25.92 -4.03 15.32
CA ASP A 91 -26.06 -5.43 15.67
C ASP A 91 -24.83 -6.23 15.24
N GLY A 92 -23.64 -5.62 15.24
CA GLY A 92 -22.40 -6.32 14.85
C GLY A 92 -22.34 -6.71 13.37
N GLY A 93 -23.14 -6.08 12.52
CA GLY A 93 -23.07 -6.20 11.06
C GLY A 93 -24.14 -7.09 10.45
N PHE A 94 -25.13 -7.54 11.23
CA PHE A 94 -26.25 -8.33 10.71
C PHE A 94 -27.20 -7.48 9.86
N THR A 95 -27.44 -6.22 10.25
CA THR A 95 -28.26 -5.27 9.49
C THR A 95 -27.56 -3.93 9.30
N TRP A 96 -27.78 -3.31 8.13
CA TRP A 96 -27.15 -2.06 7.73
C TRP A 96 -28.22 -1.04 7.33
N ALA A 97 -28.10 0.17 7.87
CA ALA A 97 -28.91 1.30 7.50
C ALA A 97 -28.08 2.28 6.66
N ASP A 98 -28.58 2.66 5.49
CA ASP A 98 -28.02 3.76 4.70
C ASP A 98 -28.20 5.08 5.45
N VAL A 99 -27.07 5.72 5.75
CA VAL A 99 -26.95 6.98 6.48
C VAL A 99 -26.12 7.99 5.66
N THR A 100 -26.05 7.79 4.34
CA THR A 100 -25.37 8.67 3.41
C THR A 100 -26.01 10.07 3.46
N PRO A 101 -25.25 11.15 3.77
CA PRO A 101 -25.79 12.50 3.88
C PRO A 101 -26.09 13.14 2.52
N ASN A 102 -26.98 12.53 1.74
CA ASN A 102 -27.37 12.97 0.40
C ASN A 102 -27.97 14.39 0.39
N TYR A 103 -28.58 14.82 1.50
CA TYR A 103 -29.11 16.18 1.64
C TYR A 103 -28.00 17.25 1.70
N LEU A 104 -26.76 16.87 2.01
CA LEU A 104 -25.56 17.72 1.87
C LEU A 104 -24.93 17.63 0.48
N ALA A 105 -25.47 16.79 -0.41
CA ALA A 105 -24.89 16.48 -1.71
C ALA A 105 -23.46 15.92 -1.61
N ILE A 106 -23.24 14.96 -0.71
CA ILE A 106 -22.01 14.19 -0.66
C ILE A 106 -21.77 13.46 -2.01
N LYS A 107 -20.53 13.48 -2.49
CA LYS A 107 -20.14 12.95 -3.81
C LYS A 107 -19.04 11.90 -3.75
N GLN A 108 -18.23 11.90 -2.70
CA GLN A 108 -17.18 10.91 -2.50
C GLN A 108 -16.76 10.85 -1.03
N LEU A 109 -16.58 9.66 -0.46
CA LEU A 109 -15.92 9.47 0.84
C LEU A 109 -14.40 9.37 0.64
N LEU A 110 -13.67 9.97 1.56
CA LEU A 110 -12.21 9.94 1.64
C LEU A 110 -11.72 9.24 2.92
N ALA A 111 -12.50 9.30 3.99
CA ALA A 111 -12.23 8.59 5.24
C ALA A 111 -13.53 8.39 6.02
N VAL A 112 -13.56 7.35 6.86
CA VAL A 112 -14.60 7.10 7.87
C VAL A 112 -13.87 6.73 9.16
N ALA A 113 -14.17 7.43 10.24
CA ALA A 113 -13.55 7.25 11.54
C ALA A 113 -14.64 7.15 12.63
N PRO A 114 -14.40 6.35 13.68
CA PRO A 114 -15.31 6.31 14.80
C PRO A 114 -15.23 7.63 15.56
N PHE A 115 -16.36 8.05 16.12
CA PHE A 115 -16.45 9.15 17.06
C PHE A 115 -17.15 8.66 18.34
N ALA A 116 -17.16 9.50 19.38
CA ALA A 116 -17.61 9.15 20.72
C ALA A 116 -18.97 8.41 20.74
N ASP A 117 -19.13 7.42 21.62
CA ASP A 117 -20.41 6.73 21.88
C ASP A 117 -21.12 6.17 20.62
N GLY A 118 -20.36 5.65 19.65
CA GLY A 118 -20.90 5.04 18.42
C GLY A 118 -21.33 6.05 17.36
N GLU A 119 -20.92 7.31 17.51
CA GLU A 119 -20.96 8.34 16.49
C GLU A 119 -19.85 8.13 15.45
N ALA A 120 -19.82 8.97 14.41
CA ALA A 120 -18.77 8.91 13.41
C ALA A 120 -18.40 10.29 12.88
N GLU A 121 -17.18 10.33 12.35
CA GLU A 121 -16.69 11.38 11.48
C GLU A 121 -16.40 10.80 10.10
N ILE A 122 -16.64 11.61 9.08
CA ILE A 122 -16.25 11.30 7.70
C ILE A 122 -15.52 12.49 7.11
N ILE A 123 -14.59 12.20 6.22
CA ILE A 123 -14.01 13.20 5.32
C ILE A 123 -14.57 12.90 3.94
N ALA A 124 -15.12 13.90 3.28
CA ALA A 124 -15.84 13.71 2.03
C ALA A 124 -15.71 14.90 1.08
N LEU A 125 -15.95 14.65 -0.21
CA LEU A 125 -16.19 15.68 -1.21
C LEU A 125 -17.67 15.99 -1.26
N VAL A 126 -18.02 17.27 -1.12
CA VAL A 126 -19.39 17.74 -0.94
C VAL A 126 -19.73 18.80 -1.99
N GLY A 127 -20.96 18.75 -2.50
CA GLY A 127 -21.46 19.70 -3.49
C GLY A 127 -20.92 19.48 -4.90
N GLU A 128 -21.32 20.35 -5.83
CA GLU A 128 -20.95 20.25 -7.25
C GLU A 128 -19.48 20.61 -7.51
N SER A 129 -18.87 21.40 -6.63
CA SER A 129 -17.44 21.74 -6.66
C SER A 129 -16.54 20.67 -6.05
N CYS A 130 -17.12 19.59 -5.49
CA CYS A 130 -16.36 18.53 -4.81
C CYS A 130 -15.47 19.07 -3.69
N GLU A 131 -15.99 19.95 -2.83
CA GLU A 131 -15.21 20.55 -1.75
C GLU A 131 -14.94 19.54 -0.64
N VAL A 132 -13.67 19.45 -0.20
CA VAL A 132 -13.29 18.59 0.93
C VAL A 132 -13.88 19.17 2.22
N GLN A 133 -14.65 18.35 2.93
CA GLN A 133 -15.20 18.69 4.24
C GLN A 133 -15.02 17.52 5.21
N LEU A 134 -14.76 17.84 6.48
CA LEU A 134 -14.97 16.92 7.58
C LEU A 134 -16.40 17.10 8.07
N LEU A 135 -17.17 16.01 8.10
CA LEU A 135 -18.53 15.98 8.60
C LEU A 135 -18.59 15.09 9.84
N ARG A 136 -19.32 15.51 10.86
CA ARG A 136 -19.55 14.72 12.09
C ARG A 136 -21.04 14.57 12.34
N THR A 137 -21.43 13.44 12.91
CA THR A 137 -22.79 13.19 13.37
C THR A 137 -22.83 12.98 14.88
N PHE A 138 -23.74 13.65 15.57
CA PHE A 138 -24.15 13.34 16.96
C PHE A 138 -25.51 12.62 17.03
N THR A 139 -26.07 12.31 15.87
CA THR A 139 -27.42 11.74 15.72
C THR A 139 -27.36 10.39 15.00
N GLN A 140 -26.27 9.67 15.20
CA GLN A 140 -26.10 8.30 14.71
C GLN A 140 -26.29 8.15 13.19
N GLY A 141 -25.90 9.18 12.44
CA GLY A 141 -25.95 9.22 10.97
C GLY A 141 -27.18 9.91 10.39
N GLN A 142 -28.15 10.34 11.20
CA GLN A 142 -29.35 11.04 10.69
C GLN A 142 -29.02 12.46 10.20
N PHE A 143 -28.19 13.18 10.97
CA PHE A 143 -27.76 14.53 10.69
C PHE A 143 -26.26 14.67 10.90
N TRP A 144 -25.66 15.30 9.92
CA TRP A 144 -24.25 15.62 9.76
C TRP A 144 -24.07 17.13 9.67
N GLU A 145 -23.00 17.60 10.29
CA GLU A 145 -22.59 19.00 10.28
C GLU A 145 -21.12 19.12 9.90
N SER A 146 -20.74 20.23 9.26
CA SER A 146 -19.38 20.51 8.82
C SER A 146 -18.52 21.05 9.96
N TYR A 147 -17.30 20.51 10.10
CA TYR A 147 -16.34 20.90 11.12
C TYR A 147 -15.00 21.32 10.47
N PRO A 148 -14.94 22.53 9.87
CA PRO A 148 -13.77 22.98 9.13
C PRO A 148 -12.51 23.13 9.99
N ASP A 149 -12.66 23.42 11.29
CA ASP A 149 -11.52 23.50 12.21
C ASP A 149 -10.91 22.11 12.43
N ALA A 150 -11.74 21.07 12.58
CA ALA A 150 -11.28 19.69 12.74
C ALA A 150 -10.65 19.13 11.45
N LEU A 151 -11.10 19.57 10.27
CA LEU A 151 -10.49 19.18 8.99
C LEU A 151 -9.00 19.55 8.92
N ARG A 152 -8.57 20.62 9.62
CA ARG A 152 -7.15 21.03 9.66
C ARG A 152 -6.26 20.05 10.40
N ASP A 153 -6.85 19.27 11.31
CA ASP A 153 -6.18 18.25 12.12
C ASP A 153 -6.42 16.84 11.57
N ALA A 154 -7.05 16.72 10.40
CA ALA A 154 -7.40 15.44 9.80
C ALA A 154 -6.30 14.89 8.89
N GLU A 155 -6.30 13.57 8.73
CA GLU A 155 -5.42 12.86 7.82
C GLU A 155 -6.25 12.18 6.71
N TYR A 156 -5.93 12.47 5.44
CA TYR A 156 -6.63 11.88 4.30
C TYR A 156 -5.79 11.89 3.03
N VAL A 157 -6.16 11.04 2.06
CA VAL A 157 -5.58 11.06 0.71
C VAL A 157 -6.09 12.26 -0.06
N ASN A 158 -5.18 13.05 -0.66
CA ASN A 158 -5.57 14.20 -1.46
C ASN A 158 -6.43 13.73 -2.66
N PRO A 159 -7.66 14.27 -2.83
CA PRO A 159 -8.56 13.86 -3.91
C PRO A 159 -8.08 14.30 -5.30
N GLU A 160 -7.32 15.40 -5.39
CA GLU A 160 -6.78 15.95 -6.64
C GLU A 160 -5.46 15.27 -7.04
N ASP A 161 -4.67 14.86 -6.04
CA ASP A 161 -3.41 14.14 -6.22
C ASP A 161 -3.33 12.92 -5.28
N PRO A 162 -3.78 11.73 -5.72
CA PRO A 162 -3.78 10.50 -4.93
C PRO A 162 -2.43 10.06 -4.37
N ASP A 163 -1.34 10.61 -4.89
CA ASP A 163 0.03 10.28 -4.48
C ASP A 163 0.51 11.21 -3.33
N ILE A 164 -0.38 12.05 -2.80
CA ILE A 164 -0.14 12.95 -1.68
C ILE A 164 -1.14 12.67 -0.56
N PHE A 165 -0.62 12.50 0.66
CA PHE A 165 -1.41 12.46 1.89
C PHE A 165 -1.37 13.81 2.57
N VAL A 166 -2.52 14.26 3.04
CA VAL A 166 -2.67 15.47 3.86
C VAL A 166 -2.63 15.02 5.32
N SER A 167 -1.81 15.69 6.13
CA SER A 167 -1.78 15.53 7.58
C SER A 167 -1.68 16.89 8.29
N PRO A 168 -1.88 16.94 9.62
CA PRO A 168 -1.72 18.17 10.40
C PRO A 168 -0.30 18.75 10.33
N GLN A 169 0.70 17.92 10.05
CA GLN A 169 2.11 18.31 9.95
C GLN A 169 2.50 18.75 8.52
N GLY A 170 1.60 18.59 7.55
CA GLY A 170 1.80 18.96 6.16
C GLY A 170 1.50 17.80 5.21
N SER A 171 1.92 17.95 3.96
CA SER A 171 1.73 16.92 2.95
C SER A 171 2.90 15.94 2.91
N VAL A 172 2.59 14.65 2.78
CA VAL A 172 3.58 13.56 2.65
C VAL A 172 3.33 12.83 1.34
N SER A 173 4.37 12.55 0.57
CA SER A 173 4.24 11.73 -0.65
C SER A 173 3.97 10.27 -0.29
N ALA A 174 3.05 9.66 -1.03
CA ALA A 174 2.78 8.24 -0.96
C ALA A 174 4.01 7.41 -1.38
N PRO A 175 4.16 6.17 -0.89
CA PRO A 175 5.27 5.29 -1.25
C PRO A 175 5.22 4.80 -2.70
N CYS A 176 4.07 4.94 -3.36
CA CYS A 176 3.85 4.51 -4.74
C CYS A 176 2.74 5.32 -5.39
N ARG A 177 2.66 5.24 -6.72
CA ARG A 177 1.51 5.77 -7.48
C ARG A 177 0.27 4.90 -7.27
N GLY A 178 -0.88 5.53 -7.05
CA GLY A 178 -2.14 4.81 -6.88
C GLY A 178 -2.28 4.12 -5.52
N SER A 179 -1.67 4.70 -4.49
CA SER A 179 -1.89 4.27 -3.11
C SER A 179 -3.36 4.40 -2.71
N HIS A 180 -3.83 3.47 -1.90
CA HIS A 180 -5.21 3.40 -1.41
C HIS A 180 -5.25 2.70 -0.04
N GLY A 181 -6.42 2.62 0.58
CA GLY A 181 -6.64 1.95 1.85
C GLY A 181 -5.82 2.57 2.98
N MET A 182 -5.69 3.90 3.00
CA MET A 182 -4.91 4.58 4.02
C MET A 182 -5.57 4.40 5.39
N ARG A 183 -4.79 3.89 6.36
CA ARG A 183 -5.18 3.74 7.76
C ARG A 183 -4.15 4.42 8.64
N THR A 184 -4.59 5.10 9.67
CA THR A 184 -3.71 5.92 10.49
C THR A 184 -4.15 5.91 11.95
N ASN A 185 -3.18 6.02 12.83
CA ASN A 185 -3.39 6.28 14.24
C ASN A 185 -2.37 7.32 14.73
N GLU A 186 -2.19 7.45 16.04
CA GLU A 186 -1.28 8.43 16.58
C GLU A 186 0.20 8.18 16.26
N ASP A 187 0.65 7.02 15.80
CA ASP A 187 2.08 6.76 15.57
C ASP A 187 2.39 6.20 14.19
N LEU A 188 1.39 5.58 13.55
CA LEU A 188 1.53 4.80 12.33
C LEU A 188 0.56 5.26 11.27
N THR A 189 1.04 5.30 10.03
CA THR A 189 0.21 5.37 8.83
C THR A 189 0.53 4.17 7.94
N ALA A 190 -0.48 3.39 7.57
CA ALA A 190 -0.35 2.26 6.66
C ALA A 190 -1.14 2.50 5.37
N VAL A 191 -0.60 2.06 4.24
CA VAL A 191 -1.26 2.20 2.93
C VAL A 191 -1.00 0.97 2.07
N MET A 192 -1.89 0.77 1.10
CA MET A 192 -1.75 -0.25 0.06
C MET A 192 -1.11 0.34 -1.20
N CYS A 193 -0.19 -0.42 -1.78
CA CYS A 193 0.50 -0.16 -3.03
C CYS A 193 0.43 -1.40 -3.92
N GLY A 194 -0.58 -1.47 -4.78
CA GLY A 194 -0.89 -2.71 -5.49
C GLY A 194 -1.19 -3.84 -4.49
N ASP A 195 -0.36 -4.87 -4.49
CA ASP A 195 -0.48 -6.05 -3.60
C ASP A 195 0.49 -6.02 -2.40
N ALA A 196 0.98 -4.84 -2.05
CA ALA A 196 1.93 -4.64 -0.96
C ALA A 196 1.46 -3.55 0.02
N ALA A 197 1.47 -3.87 1.31
CA ALA A 197 1.28 -2.87 2.35
C ALA A 197 2.60 -2.14 2.64
N HIS A 198 2.50 -0.84 2.95
CA HIS A 198 3.61 0.00 3.41
C HIS A 198 3.21 0.66 4.72
N LEU A 199 4.20 0.85 5.59
CA LEU A 199 4.05 1.47 6.89
C LEU A 199 4.98 2.68 6.99
N LEU A 200 4.45 3.78 7.48
CA LEU A 200 5.18 4.97 7.88
C LEU A 200 5.05 5.09 9.40
N VAL A 201 6.19 4.99 10.09
CA VAL A 201 6.27 5.38 11.50
C VAL A 201 6.47 6.89 11.56
N ARG A 202 5.79 7.58 12.47
CA ARG A 202 5.90 9.04 12.59
C ARG A 202 7.36 9.51 12.66
N GLY A 203 7.72 10.40 11.74
CA GLY A 203 9.08 10.97 11.62
C GLY A 203 10.09 10.04 10.94
N GLY A 204 9.68 8.87 10.46
CA GLY A 204 10.49 7.95 9.68
C GLY A 204 10.22 8.03 8.17
N ASP A 205 10.66 6.99 7.46
CA ASP A 205 10.43 6.79 6.03
C ASP A 205 9.43 5.65 5.79
N TRP A 206 8.82 5.64 4.61
CA TRP A 206 7.99 4.51 4.18
C TRP A 206 8.80 3.22 4.09
N ALA A 207 8.32 2.17 4.75
CA ALA A 207 8.86 0.83 4.63
C ALA A 207 7.78 -0.13 4.10
N ARG A 208 8.15 -0.95 3.12
CA ARG A 208 7.29 -2.07 2.70
C ARG A 208 7.24 -3.09 3.85
N ILE A 209 6.02 -3.53 4.19
CA ILE A 209 5.81 -4.59 5.16
C ILE A 209 5.35 -5.87 4.46
N PHE A 210 5.68 -7.01 5.05
CA PHE A 210 5.20 -8.32 4.62
C PHE A 210 4.03 -8.73 5.51
N PRO A 211 3.22 -9.73 5.14
CA PRO A 211 3.30 -10.58 3.95
C PRO A 211 2.97 -9.87 2.62
N SER A 212 3.38 -10.49 1.50
CA SER A 212 2.99 -10.09 0.15
C SER A 212 1.59 -10.57 -0.21
N GLU A 213 1.08 -10.23 -1.39
CA GLU A 213 -0.31 -10.51 -1.80
C GLU A 213 -1.33 -9.89 -0.82
N ALA A 214 -0.98 -8.69 -0.31
CA ALA A 214 -1.81 -7.93 0.59
C ALA A 214 -3.06 -7.41 -0.16
N LEU A 215 -4.18 -7.40 0.55
CA LEU A 215 -5.50 -7.04 0.06
C LEU A 215 -6.07 -5.82 0.80
N ALA A 216 -5.75 -5.68 2.09
CA ALA A 216 -6.06 -4.54 2.93
C ALA A 216 -5.08 -4.46 4.10
N VAL A 217 -4.98 -3.29 4.71
CA VAL A 217 -4.15 -3.05 5.90
C VAL A 217 -4.95 -2.22 6.90
N ASP A 218 -4.62 -2.38 8.18
CA ASP A 218 -5.06 -1.52 9.26
C ASP A 218 -3.97 -1.37 10.33
N VAL A 219 -4.15 -0.43 11.25
CA VAL A 219 -3.20 -0.15 12.34
C VAL A 219 -3.88 -0.18 13.69
N VAL A 220 -3.25 -0.84 14.67
CA VAL A 220 -3.75 -0.94 16.05
C VAL A 220 -2.56 -0.84 17.01
N GLY A 221 -2.62 0.13 17.93
CA GLY A 221 -1.46 0.43 18.80
C GLY A 221 -0.19 0.68 17.97
N GLU A 222 0.85 -0.11 18.23
CA GLU A 222 2.14 -0.03 17.52
C GLU A 222 2.30 -1.05 16.38
N ASP A 223 1.22 -1.76 16.04
CA ASP A 223 1.22 -2.82 15.05
C ASP A 223 0.43 -2.43 13.80
N ALA A 224 0.89 -2.93 12.65
CA ALA A 224 0.07 -3.02 11.46
C ALA A 224 -0.54 -4.42 11.38
N VAL A 225 -1.74 -4.53 10.84
CA VAL A 225 -2.38 -5.82 10.54
C VAL A 225 -2.69 -5.87 9.06
N VAL A 226 -2.23 -6.93 8.41
CA VAL A 226 -2.34 -7.12 6.96
C VAL A 226 -3.31 -8.26 6.69
N ALA A 227 -4.35 -7.97 5.91
CA ALA A 227 -5.16 -8.98 5.25
C ALA A 227 -4.51 -9.35 3.92
N HIS A 228 -4.23 -10.64 3.70
CA HIS A 228 -3.51 -11.09 2.52
C HIS A 228 -3.94 -12.49 2.07
N ARG A 229 -3.52 -12.88 0.88
CA ARG A 229 -3.71 -14.25 0.37
C ARG A 229 -2.64 -15.18 0.92
N SER A 230 -3.03 -16.42 1.19
CA SER A 230 -2.12 -17.51 1.51
C SER A 230 -2.64 -18.81 0.94
N ARG A 231 -1.74 -19.69 0.50
CA ARG A 231 -2.10 -21.04 0.04
C ARG A 231 -2.60 -21.95 1.16
N SER A 232 -2.34 -21.59 2.42
CA SER A 232 -2.79 -22.34 3.59
C SER A 232 -4.21 -21.97 4.05
N CYS A 233 -4.82 -20.95 3.46
CA CYS A 233 -6.13 -20.44 3.85
C CYS A 233 -7.06 -20.36 2.63
N ASP A 234 -8.21 -21.02 2.70
CA ASP A 234 -9.26 -20.93 1.70
C ASP A 234 -10.13 -19.68 1.98
N GLY A 235 -9.52 -18.50 1.81
CA GLY A 235 -10.09 -17.22 2.20
C GLY A 235 -9.04 -16.13 2.34
N ILE A 236 -9.16 -15.31 3.38
CA ILE A 236 -8.24 -14.22 3.70
C ILE A 236 -7.46 -14.58 4.96
N THR A 237 -6.14 -14.46 4.90
CA THR A 237 -5.27 -14.58 6.08
C THR A 237 -5.05 -13.22 6.70
N ILE A 238 -5.18 -13.13 8.01
CA ILE A 238 -4.93 -11.92 8.80
C ILE A 238 -3.66 -12.13 9.59
N THR A 239 -2.66 -11.25 9.38
CA THR A 239 -1.34 -11.35 10.03
C THR A 239 -1.00 -10.02 10.68
N ARG A 240 -0.64 -10.05 11.97
CA ARG A 240 -0.13 -8.89 12.71
C ARG A 240 1.37 -8.70 12.43
N VAL A 241 1.80 -7.45 12.30
CA VAL A 241 3.16 -7.05 11.92
C VAL A 241 3.62 -5.95 12.87
N SER A 242 4.55 -6.30 13.76
CA SER A 242 5.05 -5.36 14.76
C SER A 242 6.19 -4.51 14.21
N ARG A 243 6.02 -3.18 14.25
CA ARG A 243 7.03 -2.17 13.87
C ARG A 243 7.74 -2.47 12.54
N GLY A 244 7.01 -2.97 11.55
CA GLY A 244 7.52 -3.26 10.21
C GLY A 244 8.43 -4.50 10.09
N VAL A 245 8.62 -5.27 11.17
CA VAL A 245 9.34 -6.54 11.13
C VAL A 245 8.32 -7.68 11.15
N VAL A 246 8.24 -8.43 10.06
CA VAL A 246 7.56 -9.74 10.08
C VAL A 246 8.49 -10.73 10.72
N ILE A 247 8.11 -11.18 11.91
CA ILE A 247 8.75 -12.34 12.52
C ILE A 247 8.08 -13.57 11.89
N PRO A 248 8.82 -14.55 11.33
CA PRO A 248 8.23 -15.72 10.66
C PRO A 248 7.24 -16.56 11.51
N GLU A 249 7.14 -16.26 12.80
CA GLU A 249 6.25 -16.89 13.78
C GLU A 249 5.10 -15.97 14.21
N THR A 250 4.84 -14.84 13.53
CA THR A 250 3.68 -14.02 13.89
C THR A 250 2.39 -14.83 13.71
N PRO A 251 1.54 -14.91 14.75
CA PRO A 251 0.26 -15.57 14.65
C PRO A 251 -0.54 -15.02 13.48
N SER A 252 -1.17 -15.94 12.74
CA SER A 252 -2.06 -15.61 11.63
C SER A 252 -3.37 -16.34 11.78
N SER A 253 -4.47 -15.66 11.49
CA SER A 253 -5.81 -16.23 11.52
C SER A 253 -6.37 -16.35 10.11
N CYS A 254 -7.00 -17.48 9.80
CA CYS A 254 -7.66 -17.70 8.51
C CYS A 254 -9.15 -17.37 8.61
N VAL A 255 -9.61 -16.49 7.73
CA VAL A 255 -11.01 -16.08 7.61
C VAL A 255 -11.58 -16.64 6.32
N THR A 256 -12.47 -17.63 6.42
CA THR A 256 -13.17 -18.20 5.27
C THR A 256 -14.21 -17.20 4.75
N LEU A 257 -14.14 -16.87 3.46
CA LEU A 257 -15.10 -16.02 2.75
C LEU A 257 -15.43 -16.68 1.41
N ALA A 258 -16.69 -16.68 0.99
CA ALA A 258 -17.10 -17.27 -0.27
C ALA A 258 -16.70 -16.42 -1.49
N SER A 259 -16.46 -15.11 -1.32
CA SER A 259 -15.89 -14.25 -2.38
C SER A 259 -14.84 -13.28 -1.85
N PRO A 260 -13.57 -13.71 -1.75
CA PRO A 260 -12.43 -12.84 -1.43
C PRO A 260 -11.97 -12.02 -2.65
N THR A 261 -12.88 -11.74 -3.59
CA THR A 261 -12.58 -11.07 -4.87
C THR A 261 -13.23 -9.70 -4.91
N GLY A 262 -12.41 -8.66 -4.96
CA GLY A 262 -12.85 -7.27 -5.01
C GLY A 262 -12.14 -6.42 -3.95
N PRO A 263 -12.55 -5.14 -3.81
CA PRO A 263 -12.12 -4.28 -2.72
C PRO A 263 -12.45 -4.92 -1.37
N ILE A 264 -11.49 -4.90 -0.47
CA ILE A 264 -11.60 -5.41 0.89
C ILE A 264 -11.31 -4.27 1.86
N ALA A 265 -12.07 -4.22 2.95
CA ALA A 265 -11.72 -3.40 4.11
C ALA A 265 -11.59 -4.29 5.33
N ILE A 266 -10.63 -3.95 6.18
CA ILE A 266 -10.51 -4.50 7.52
C ILE A 266 -10.57 -3.37 8.55
N GLU A 267 -11.05 -3.71 9.73
CA GLU A 267 -10.99 -2.91 10.95
C GLU A 267 -10.46 -3.81 12.05
N VAL A 268 -9.53 -3.31 12.83
CA VAL A 268 -8.80 -4.12 13.81
C VAL A 268 -8.88 -3.51 15.20
N THR A 269 -9.28 -4.34 16.16
CA THR A 269 -9.13 -4.07 17.59
C THR A 269 -7.93 -4.85 18.15
N SER A 270 -7.68 -4.72 19.45
CA SER A 270 -6.61 -5.47 20.11
C SER A 270 -6.76 -7.00 19.95
N ASP A 271 -7.99 -7.49 19.94
CA ASP A 271 -8.32 -8.92 20.02
C ASP A 271 -8.98 -9.48 18.76
N GLN A 272 -9.45 -8.63 17.84
CA GLN A 272 -10.27 -9.06 16.70
C GLN A 272 -9.95 -8.26 15.44
N ALA A 273 -10.12 -8.92 14.30
CA ALA A 273 -10.18 -8.28 12.99
C ALA A 273 -11.57 -8.50 12.37
N LEU A 274 -12.21 -7.42 11.96
CA LEU A 274 -13.41 -7.43 11.14
C LEU A 274 -13.00 -7.37 9.67
N VAL A 275 -13.61 -8.19 8.83
CA VAL A 275 -13.28 -8.29 7.40
C VAL A 275 -14.54 -8.12 6.57
N TRP A 276 -14.50 -7.18 5.64
CA TRP A 276 -15.57 -6.92 4.68
C TRP A 276 -15.07 -7.14 3.25
N SER A 277 -15.66 -8.12 2.55
CA SER A 277 -15.34 -8.48 1.17
C SER A 277 -16.61 -8.80 0.39
N GLY A 278 -16.80 -8.20 -0.79
CA GLY A 278 -18.06 -8.33 -1.53
C GLY A 278 -19.25 -7.92 -0.67
N ASP A 279 -20.25 -8.80 -0.56
CA ASP A 279 -21.42 -8.64 0.32
C ASP A 279 -21.26 -9.39 1.66
N GLU A 280 -20.09 -9.97 1.90
CA GLU A 280 -19.83 -10.85 3.05
C GLU A 280 -19.05 -10.15 4.16
N TRP A 281 -19.29 -10.65 5.36
CA TRP A 281 -18.72 -10.14 6.59
C TRP A 281 -18.21 -11.30 7.43
N ALA A 282 -17.04 -11.15 8.03
CA ALA A 282 -16.48 -12.14 8.93
C ALA A 282 -15.58 -11.51 10.00
N THR A 283 -15.38 -12.25 11.08
CA THR A 283 -14.49 -11.86 12.18
C THR A 283 -13.38 -12.88 12.34
N ALA A 284 -12.19 -12.40 12.69
CA ALA A 284 -11.02 -13.22 13.02
C ALA A 284 -10.58 -12.87 14.45
N GLY A 285 -10.32 -13.87 15.29
CA GLY A 285 -9.60 -13.65 16.54
C GLY A 285 -8.13 -13.31 16.25
N LEU A 286 -7.59 -12.33 16.97
CA LEU A 286 -6.18 -11.95 16.97
C LEU A 286 -5.58 -12.33 18.32
N ASP A 287 -5.61 -13.61 18.64
CA ASP A 287 -5.02 -14.12 19.88
C ASP A 287 -3.49 -13.89 19.83
N ASP A 288 -2.97 -13.18 20.83
CA ASP A 288 -1.55 -13.21 21.17
C ASP A 288 -1.30 -14.59 21.81
N GLY A 289 -0.83 -15.56 21.02
CA GLY A 289 -0.68 -16.97 21.45
C GLY A 289 -0.07 -17.21 22.82
#